data_AF-A0AAE1BPI4-F1
#
_entry.id   AF-A0AAE1BPI4-F1
#
_cell.length_a   1.000
_cell.length_b   1.000
_cell.length_c   1.000
_cell.angle_alpha   90.00
_cell.angle_beta   90.00
_cell.angle_gamma   90.00
#
_symmetry.space_group_name_H-M   'P 1'
#
loop_
_entity.id
_entity.type
_entity.pdbx_description
1 polymer ?
#
loop_
_entity_poly.entity_id
_entity_poly.type
_entity_poly.pdbx_seq_one_letter_code
_entity_poly.pdbx_strand_id
1 'polypeptide(L)'
;MISVPQQAPITIYPGPSAGIANLSKADLEIAQRLEHLRQSQNEELPTEEEMVSRLANLKGLPANHYATSSSAGAYNRPDTRTQGQQSDDLLVQVMEEASLEARLPNADDELEARLARLRGEGGGARPSMPPAGAVGLPPQASSASHTKMDTTLGEDLDDMSMDEVEALMKAASVEAEAGAERSMRELEADPEVAGAVAAAATRRKEKKKKKEGDMSGEERRSKSFESDFDVEGGKAIDAVTEQEEVQRIIDMYTKRAQLKKEKKRRKKEEAAAAAAAGGGAAAALQMEDSDSDIEISSESDLTSDSEKDSLSDELSE
;
A
#
# COMPACT_ATOMS: atom_id res chain seq x y z
N MET A 1 10.32 30.77 58.33
CA MET A 1 10.22 29.38 58.81
C MET A 1 10.05 28.50 57.59
N ILE A 2 11.10 27.77 57.19
CA ILE A 2 11.13 26.97 55.95
C ILE A 2 10.71 25.55 56.33
N SER A 3 9.56 25.12 55.82
CA SER A 3 8.98 23.79 56.01
C SER A 3 9.82 22.75 55.27
N VAL A 4 10.37 21.77 56.00
CA VAL A 4 11.14 20.67 55.41
C VAL A 4 10.15 19.66 54.83
N PRO A 5 10.26 19.28 53.53
CA PRO A 5 9.33 18.34 52.92
C PRO A 5 9.46 16.96 53.58
N GLN A 6 8.32 16.45 54.05
CA GLN A 6 8.20 15.14 54.66
C GLN A 6 8.48 14.07 53.59
N GLN A 7 9.64 13.39 53.68
CA GLN A 7 9.94 12.27 52.78
C GLN A 7 9.00 11.11 53.07
N ALA A 8 8.39 10.58 52.00
CA ALA A 8 7.50 9.42 52.10
C ALA A 8 8.29 8.20 52.60
N PRO A 9 7.68 7.33 53.44
CA PRO A 9 8.33 6.15 53.98
C PRO A 9 8.75 5.19 52.85
N ILE A 10 10.04 4.81 52.85
CA ILE A 10 10.62 3.86 51.90
C ILE A 10 10.06 2.47 52.22
N THR A 11 9.22 1.95 51.34
CA THR A 11 8.75 0.56 51.39
C THR A 11 9.87 -0.36 50.91
N ILE A 12 10.54 -1.02 51.86
CA ILE A 12 11.50 -2.09 51.53
C ILE A 12 10.68 -3.34 51.21
N TYR A 13 10.52 -3.64 49.93
CA TYR A 13 9.93 -4.91 49.51
C TYR A 13 10.88 -6.05 49.88
N PRO A 14 10.42 -7.05 50.66
CA PRO A 14 11.24 -8.19 50.98
C PRO A 14 11.59 -8.93 49.68
N GLY A 15 12.88 -9.23 49.50
CA GLY A 15 13.37 -9.90 48.30
C GLY A 15 12.69 -11.27 48.07
N PRO A 16 12.80 -11.85 46.86
CA PRO A 16 12.08 -13.05 46.45
C PRO A 16 12.34 -14.29 47.31
N SER A 17 13.36 -14.28 48.18
CA SER A 17 13.68 -15.36 49.12
C SER A 17 12.94 -15.29 50.47
N ALA A 18 12.30 -14.17 50.80
CA ALA A 18 11.72 -13.96 52.13
C ALA A 18 10.39 -14.71 52.38
N GLY A 19 9.72 -15.18 51.32
CA GLY A 19 8.43 -15.89 51.41
C GLY A 19 8.53 -17.40 51.63
N ILE A 20 9.73 -17.98 51.59
CA ILE A 20 9.90 -19.44 51.46
C ILE A 20 9.73 -20.18 52.80
N ALA A 21 9.85 -19.48 53.93
CA ALA A 21 9.93 -20.09 55.26
C ALA A 21 8.62 -20.73 55.78
N ASN A 22 7.46 -20.38 55.22
CA ASN A 22 6.14 -20.87 55.69
C ASN A 22 5.37 -21.68 54.63
N LEU A 23 6.05 -22.12 53.57
CA LEU A 23 5.42 -22.85 52.47
C LEU A 23 5.24 -24.34 52.81
N SER A 24 4.20 -24.95 52.24
CA SER A 24 3.98 -26.38 52.39
C SER A 24 5.11 -27.18 51.74
N LYS A 25 5.27 -28.45 52.12
CA LYS A 25 6.33 -29.31 51.54
C LYS A 25 6.23 -29.42 50.01
N ALA A 26 5.02 -29.41 49.46
CA ALA A 26 4.78 -29.42 48.02
C ALA A 26 5.21 -28.10 47.36
N ASP A 27 4.93 -26.97 48.01
CA ASP A 27 5.30 -25.65 47.51
C ASP A 27 6.82 -25.41 47.57
N LEU A 28 7.51 -25.97 48.58
CA LEU A 28 8.97 -25.97 48.66
C LEU A 28 9.60 -26.73 47.49
N GLU A 29 9.06 -27.89 47.12
CA GLU A 29 9.54 -28.67 45.97
C GLU A 29 9.30 -27.92 44.65
N ILE A 30 8.14 -27.27 44.50
CA ILE A 30 7.84 -26.41 43.35
C ILE A 30 8.83 -25.23 43.30
N ALA A 31 9.08 -24.56 44.42
CA ALA A 31 10.01 -23.44 44.49
C ALA A 31 11.44 -23.86 44.12
N GLN A 32 11.93 -25.00 44.63
CA GLN A 32 13.23 -25.57 44.27
C GLN A 32 13.30 -25.93 42.79
N ARG A 33 12.25 -26.54 42.24
CA ARG A 33 12.18 -26.88 40.82
C ARG A 33 12.20 -25.63 39.94
N LEU A 34 11.50 -24.56 40.33
CA LEU A 34 11.50 -23.29 39.61
C LEU A 34 12.85 -22.57 39.70
N GLU A 35 13.52 -22.64 40.85
CA GLU A 35 14.88 -22.12 41.01
C GLU A 35 15.87 -22.88 40.13
N HIS A 36 15.79 -24.21 40.09
CA HIS A 36 16.60 -25.04 39.20
C HIS A 36 16.30 -24.74 37.71
N LEU A 37 15.04 -24.51 37.35
CA LEU A 37 14.64 -24.08 36.00
C LEU A 37 15.22 -22.71 35.65
N ARG A 38 15.25 -21.76 36.59
CA ARG A 38 15.88 -20.44 36.37
C ARG A 38 17.39 -20.54 36.24
N GLN A 39 18.04 -21.38 37.05
CA GLN A 39 19.48 -21.61 36.96
C GLN A 39 19.84 -22.27 35.62
N SER A 40 19.11 -23.34 35.24
CA SER A 40 19.32 -24.03 33.97
C SER A 40 18.94 -23.23 32.72
N GLN A 41 17.93 -22.35 32.77
CA GLN A 41 17.59 -21.48 31.63
C GLN A 41 18.65 -20.38 31.38
N ASN A 42 19.44 -20.03 32.39
CA ASN A 42 20.49 -19.03 32.23
C ASN A 42 21.79 -19.60 31.66
N GLU A 43 21.96 -20.93 31.60
CA GLU A 43 23.25 -21.51 31.25
C GLU A 43 23.56 -21.52 29.74
N GLU A 44 22.60 -21.32 28.83
CA GLU A 44 22.94 -21.41 27.39
C GLU A 44 21.91 -20.72 26.48
N LEU A 45 21.52 -19.48 26.80
CA LEU A 45 21.00 -18.62 25.73
C LEU A 45 22.15 -18.39 24.76
N PRO A 46 22.03 -18.81 23.48
CA PRO A 46 23.10 -18.63 22.51
C PRO A 46 23.49 -17.16 22.50
N THR A 47 24.79 -16.91 22.57
CA THR A 47 25.30 -15.54 22.49
C THR A 47 24.83 -14.92 21.17
N GLU A 48 24.71 -13.60 21.14
CA GLU A 48 24.23 -12.89 19.95
C GLU A 48 25.09 -13.22 18.72
N GLU A 49 26.40 -13.38 18.91
CA GLU A 49 27.35 -13.85 17.88
C GLU A 49 27.03 -15.26 17.36
N GLU A 50 26.67 -16.19 18.26
CA GLU A 50 26.26 -17.55 17.87
C GLU A 50 24.91 -17.55 17.14
N MET A 51 23.94 -16.74 17.57
CA MET A 51 22.68 -16.58 16.86
C MET A 51 22.89 -16.03 15.45
N VAL A 52 23.76 -15.03 15.31
CA VAL A 52 24.14 -14.46 14.02
C VAL A 52 24.81 -15.49 13.13
N SER A 53 25.76 -16.26 13.66
CA SER A 53 26.42 -17.34 12.94
C SER A 53 25.43 -18.42 12.47
N ARG A 54 24.51 -18.84 13.35
CA ARG A 54 23.45 -19.80 13.02
C ARG A 54 22.51 -19.27 11.93
N LEU A 55 22.12 -17.99 11.99
CA LEU A 55 21.27 -17.35 10.97
C LEU A 55 21.98 -17.26 9.61
N ALA A 56 23.27 -16.93 9.60
CA ALA A 56 24.08 -16.92 8.37
C ALA A 56 24.14 -18.32 7.75
N ASN A 57 24.40 -19.35 8.56
CA ASN A 57 24.44 -20.75 8.11
C ASN A 57 23.08 -21.23 7.56
N LEU A 58 21.97 -20.87 8.22
CA LEU A 58 20.61 -21.18 7.76
C LEU A 58 20.28 -20.56 6.39
N LYS A 59 20.85 -19.40 6.09
CA LYS A 59 20.64 -18.66 4.84
C LYS A 59 21.70 -18.96 3.77
N GLY A 60 22.69 -19.81 4.06
CA GLY A 60 23.81 -20.08 3.16
C GLY A 60 24.73 -18.87 2.94
N LEU A 61 24.74 -17.92 3.88
CA LEU A 61 25.56 -16.71 3.84
C LEU A 61 26.84 -16.92 4.68
N PRO A 62 27.95 -16.21 4.38
CA PRO A 62 29.16 -16.29 5.19
C PRO A 62 28.90 -15.78 6.61
N ALA A 63 29.54 -16.38 7.63
CA ALA A 63 29.34 -16.04 9.04
C ALA A 63 29.56 -14.54 9.37
N ASN A 64 30.34 -13.83 8.56
CA ASN A 64 30.64 -12.41 8.74
C ASN A 64 29.59 -11.46 8.12
N HIS A 65 28.58 -11.99 7.42
CA HIS A 65 27.61 -11.20 6.67
C HIS A 65 26.85 -10.19 7.55
N TYR A 66 26.47 -10.60 8.75
CA TYR A 66 25.71 -9.75 9.68
C TYR A 66 26.59 -9.00 10.68
N ALA A 67 27.81 -9.48 10.94
CA ALA A 67 28.78 -8.79 11.79
C ALA A 67 29.25 -7.46 11.19
N THR A 68 29.18 -7.30 9.86
CA THR A 68 29.57 -6.07 9.16
C THR A 68 28.42 -5.12 8.87
N SER A 69 27.16 -5.58 8.90
CA SER A 69 26.01 -4.76 8.48
C SER A 69 25.20 -4.14 9.62
N SER A 70 25.50 -4.47 10.88
CA SER A 70 24.58 -4.22 12.00
C SER A 70 24.80 -2.91 12.79
N SER A 71 25.92 -2.18 12.65
CA SER A 71 26.20 -1.06 13.59
C SER A 71 26.58 0.28 12.98
N ALA A 72 26.81 0.35 11.67
CA ALA A 72 26.87 1.62 10.96
C ALA A 72 25.63 1.68 10.09
N GLY A 73 24.67 2.56 10.43
CA GLY A 73 23.45 2.75 9.66
C GLY A 73 23.77 2.70 8.18
N ALA A 74 23.38 1.60 7.53
CA ALA A 74 23.77 1.33 6.16
C ALA A 74 23.30 2.54 5.36
N TYR A 75 24.26 3.31 4.85
CA TYR A 75 23.97 4.42 3.98
C TYR A 75 23.32 3.82 2.74
N ASN A 76 21.99 3.79 2.77
CA ASN A 76 21.21 3.46 1.60
C ASN A 76 21.56 4.55 0.60
N ARG A 77 22.29 4.17 -0.44
CA ARG A 77 22.65 5.08 -1.51
C ARG A 77 21.35 5.78 -1.95
N PRO A 78 21.33 7.13 -1.99
CA PRO A 78 20.17 7.87 -2.46
C PRO A 78 19.74 7.28 -3.80
N ASP A 79 18.46 6.94 -3.90
CA ASP A 79 17.93 6.33 -5.12
C ASP A 79 18.11 7.31 -6.28
N THR A 80 18.89 6.91 -7.28
CA THR A 80 19.16 7.72 -8.47
C THR A 80 18.22 7.38 -9.63
N ARG A 81 17.25 6.50 -9.43
CA ARG A 81 16.23 6.16 -10.43
C ARG A 81 15.32 7.37 -10.67
N THR A 82 14.80 7.49 -11.88
CA THR A 82 13.81 8.53 -12.21
C THR A 82 12.47 8.21 -11.56
N GLN A 83 11.61 9.22 -11.37
CA GLN A 83 10.25 9.04 -10.85
C GLN A 83 9.46 7.99 -11.64
N GLY A 84 9.60 7.96 -12.96
CA GLY A 84 8.95 6.96 -13.82
C GLY A 84 9.47 5.53 -13.56
N GLN A 85 10.78 5.36 -13.40
CA GLN A 85 11.35 4.05 -13.04
C GLN A 85 10.89 3.59 -11.65
N GLN A 86 10.74 4.52 -10.71
CA GLN A 86 10.22 4.21 -9.38
C GLN A 86 8.75 3.78 -9.43
N SER A 87 7.92 4.43 -10.26
CA SER A 87 6.53 4.00 -10.44
C SER A 87 6.44 2.64 -11.14
N ASP A 88 7.27 2.40 -12.15
CA ASP A 88 7.29 1.12 -12.87
C ASP A 88 7.72 -0.02 -11.94
N ASP A 89 8.79 0.16 -11.15
CA ASP A 89 9.22 -0.83 -10.15
C ASP A 89 8.12 -1.08 -9.09
N LEU A 90 7.41 -0.05 -8.67
CA LEU A 90 6.29 -0.21 -7.73
C LEU A 90 5.15 -1.01 -8.35
N LEU A 91 4.83 -0.78 -9.63
CA LEU A 91 3.82 -1.56 -10.35
C LEU A 91 4.24 -3.02 -10.48
N VAL A 92 5.51 -3.29 -10.82
CA VAL A 92 6.06 -4.64 -10.87
C VAL A 92 5.92 -5.33 -9.51
N GLN A 93 6.28 -4.65 -8.43
CA GLN A 93 6.15 -5.20 -7.08
C GLN A 93 4.70 -5.55 -6.73
N VAL A 94 3.74 -4.67 -7.05
CA VAL A 94 2.30 -4.91 -6.80
C VAL A 94 1.79 -6.09 -7.63
N MET A 95 2.22 -6.20 -8.89
CA MET A 95 1.85 -7.35 -9.74
C MET A 95 2.44 -8.66 -9.22
N GLU A 96 3.68 -8.65 -8.75
CA GLU A 96 4.31 -9.81 -8.12
C GLU A 96 3.58 -10.22 -6.85
N GLU A 97 3.21 -9.27 -5.98
CA GLU A 97 2.45 -9.53 -4.76
C GLU A 97 1.08 -10.15 -5.08
N ALA A 98 0.35 -9.58 -6.04
CA ALA A 98 -0.91 -10.14 -6.51
C ALA A 98 -0.75 -11.56 -7.07
N SER A 99 0.36 -11.83 -7.78
CA SER A 99 0.66 -13.18 -8.30
C SER A 99 0.98 -14.19 -7.19
N LEU A 100 1.61 -13.73 -6.10
CA LEU A 100 1.88 -14.56 -4.93
C LEU A 100 0.59 -14.84 -4.17
N GLU A 101 -0.27 -13.83 -4.00
CA GLU A 101 -1.58 -13.96 -3.37
C GLU A 101 -2.49 -14.93 -4.14
N ALA A 102 -2.50 -14.85 -5.47
CA ALA A 102 -3.25 -15.79 -6.31
C ALA A 102 -2.75 -17.25 -6.22
N ARG A 103 -1.48 -17.47 -5.81
CA ARG A 103 -0.92 -18.82 -5.58
C ARG A 103 -1.25 -19.36 -4.19
N LEU A 104 -1.59 -18.49 -3.24
CA LEU A 104 -2.03 -18.94 -1.92
C LEU A 104 -3.43 -19.54 -2.08
N PRO A 105 -3.67 -20.76 -1.58
CA PRO A 105 -5.02 -21.33 -1.58
C PRO A 105 -5.94 -20.39 -0.80
N ASN A 106 -7.17 -20.21 -1.29
CA ASN A 106 -8.14 -19.35 -0.60
C ASN A 106 -8.34 -19.87 0.82
N ALA A 107 -8.45 -18.96 1.78
CA ALA A 107 -8.66 -19.32 3.18
C ALA A 107 -9.91 -20.19 3.37
N ASP A 108 -10.94 -19.95 2.55
CA ASP A 108 -12.17 -20.73 2.56
C ASP A 108 -11.96 -22.17 2.05
N ASP A 109 -11.15 -22.36 1.01
CA ASP A 109 -10.79 -23.69 0.49
C ASP A 109 -9.97 -24.48 1.52
N GLU A 110 -9.05 -23.82 2.24
CA GLU A 110 -8.31 -24.44 3.33
C GLU A 110 -9.22 -24.83 4.50
N LEU A 111 -10.17 -23.96 4.86
CA LEU A 111 -11.16 -24.22 5.90
C LEU A 111 -12.09 -25.36 5.50
N GLU A 112 -12.57 -25.39 4.26
CA GLU A 112 -13.40 -26.46 3.73
C GLU A 112 -12.63 -27.79 3.72
N ALA A 113 -11.38 -27.80 3.24
CA ALA A 113 -10.52 -28.97 3.30
C ALA A 113 -10.30 -29.45 4.74
N ARG A 114 -10.15 -28.53 5.70
CA ARG A 114 -10.02 -28.85 7.13
C ARG A 114 -11.32 -29.40 7.73
N LEU A 115 -12.47 -28.85 7.34
CA LEU A 115 -13.79 -29.33 7.75
C LEU A 115 -14.10 -30.71 7.14
N ALA A 116 -13.76 -30.94 5.87
CA ALA A 116 -13.88 -32.24 5.22
C ALA A 116 -13.00 -33.30 5.89
N ARG A 117 -11.78 -32.93 6.31
CA ARG A 117 -10.92 -33.80 7.15
C ARG A 117 -11.54 -34.08 8.52
N LEU A 118 -12.17 -33.10 9.15
CA LEU A 118 -12.81 -33.26 10.45
C LEU A 118 -14.07 -34.14 10.38
N ARG A 119 -14.83 -34.02 9.28
CA ARG A 119 -16.00 -34.87 8.97
C ARG A 119 -15.62 -36.29 8.55
N GLY A 120 -14.34 -36.53 8.23
CA GLY A 120 -13.86 -37.82 7.75
C GLY A 120 -14.21 -38.13 6.29
N GLU A 121 -14.74 -37.15 5.55
CA GLU A 121 -15.06 -37.27 4.11
C GLU A 121 -13.81 -37.14 3.23
N GLY A 122 -12.75 -36.51 3.74
CA GLY A 122 -11.41 -36.56 3.14
C GLY A 122 -10.73 -37.91 3.34
N GLY A 123 -11.23 -38.97 2.70
CA GLY A 123 -10.73 -40.36 2.75
C GLY A 123 -9.35 -40.61 2.15
N GLY A 124 -8.49 -39.60 2.10
CA GLY A 124 -7.08 -39.73 1.73
C GLY A 124 -6.24 -39.97 2.98
N ALA A 125 -5.49 -41.07 2.97
CA ALA A 125 -4.52 -41.48 3.98
C ALA A 125 -4.00 -40.32 4.84
N ARG A 126 -4.25 -40.37 6.16
CA ARG A 126 -3.48 -39.60 7.15
C ARG A 126 -2.01 -39.70 6.72
N PRO A 127 -1.27 -38.59 6.47
CA PRO A 127 0.17 -38.66 6.47
C PRO A 127 0.52 -39.22 7.85
N SER A 128 0.96 -40.47 7.85
CA SER A 128 1.44 -41.19 9.02
C SER A 128 2.45 -40.27 9.70
N MET A 129 2.04 -39.62 10.79
CA MET A 129 2.95 -38.95 11.71
C MET A 129 4.08 -39.96 11.99
N PRO A 130 5.33 -39.67 11.63
CA PRO A 130 6.42 -40.58 11.90
C PRO A 130 6.44 -40.84 13.42
N PRO A 131 6.63 -42.10 13.85
CA PRO A 131 6.61 -42.43 15.27
C PRO A 131 7.65 -41.62 16.01
N ALA A 132 7.20 -40.93 17.06
CA ALA A 132 8.03 -40.20 18.01
C ALA A 132 9.07 -41.17 18.61
N GLY A 133 10.33 -41.07 18.20
CA GLY A 133 11.38 -41.94 18.76
C GLY A 133 12.75 -41.93 18.10
N ALA A 134 12.98 -41.26 16.97
CA ALA A 134 14.30 -41.20 16.36
C ALA A 134 14.89 -39.78 16.46
N VAL A 135 15.66 -39.55 17.53
CA VAL A 135 16.64 -38.47 17.60
C VAL A 135 17.77 -38.82 16.62
N GLY A 136 17.57 -38.48 15.36
CA GLY A 136 18.55 -38.65 14.29
C GLY A 136 18.32 -37.52 13.31
N LEU A 137 19.40 -36.82 12.97
CA LEU A 137 19.43 -35.63 12.11
C LEU A 137 18.41 -35.72 10.96
N PRO A 138 17.73 -34.61 10.61
CA PRO A 138 16.88 -34.61 9.43
C PRO A 138 17.76 -34.95 8.21
N PRO A 139 17.47 -36.02 7.44
CA PRO A 139 18.08 -36.17 6.13
C PRO A 139 17.66 -34.93 5.34
N GLN A 140 18.65 -34.27 4.72
CA GLN A 140 18.41 -33.19 3.77
C GLN A 140 17.30 -33.62 2.82
N ALA A 141 16.14 -32.98 2.95
CA ALA A 141 15.03 -33.16 2.05
C ALA A 141 15.38 -32.49 0.71
N SER A 142 16.25 -33.15 -0.05
CA SER A 142 16.28 -33.04 -1.50
C SER A 142 15.03 -33.73 -2.05
N SER A 143 13.88 -33.08 -1.91
CA SER A 143 12.69 -33.41 -2.69
C SER A 143 11.68 -32.26 -2.60
N ALA A 144 12.11 -31.07 -3.04
CA ALA A 144 11.20 -30.18 -3.71
C ALA A 144 10.71 -30.94 -4.95
N SER A 145 9.55 -31.59 -4.83
CA SER A 145 8.75 -31.91 -6.01
C SER A 145 8.38 -30.56 -6.62
N HIS A 146 9.25 -30.07 -7.50
CA HIS A 146 8.81 -29.30 -8.64
C HIS A 146 7.72 -30.15 -9.28
N THR A 147 6.47 -29.87 -8.93
CA THR A 147 5.42 -29.87 -9.93
C THR A 147 5.98 -29.00 -11.03
N LYS A 148 6.55 -29.67 -12.03
CA LYS A 148 6.70 -29.13 -13.37
C LYS A 148 5.27 -28.81 -13.79
N MET A 149 4.78 -27.65 -13.35
CA MET A 149 3.77 -26.95 -14.12
C MET A 149 4.43 -26.80 -15.46
N ASP A 150 3.84 -27.51 -16.41
CA ASP A 150 4.21 -27.55 -17.80
C ASP A 150 4.36 -26.10 -18.27
N THR A 151 5.60 -25.61 -18.34
CA THR A 151 5.92 -24.28 -18.88
C THR A 151 5.76 -24.26 -20.40
N THR A 152 5.19 -25.31 -20.98
CA THR A 152 4.78 -25.42 -22.39
C THR A 152 3.62 -24.49 -22.71
N LEU A 153 2.88 -23.97 -21.71
CA LEU A 153 1.89 -22.91 -21.96
C LEU A 153 2.50 -21.60 -22.49
N GLY A 154 3.84 -21.47 -22.44
CA GLY A 154 4.57 -20.34 -22.99
C GLY A 154 4.89 -20.46 -24.48
N GLU A 155 4.93 -21.66 -25.07
CA GLU A 155 5.25 -21.84 -26.49
C GLU A 155 4.00 -21.63 -27.39
N ASP A 156 2.80 -21.86 -26.87
CA ASP A 156 1.55 -21.70 -27.64
C ASP A 156 1.06 -20.23 -27.70
N LEU A 157 1.60 -19.33 -26.87
CA LEU A 157 1.21 -17.90 -26.86
C LEU A 157 1.76 -17.12 -28.06
N ASP A 158 2.90 -17.53 -28.60
CA ASP A 158 3.53 -16.88 -29.76
C ASP A 158 2.84 -17.22 -31.08
N ASP A 159 2.12 -18.35 -31.14
CA ASP A 159 1.38 -18.82 -32.32
C ASP A 159 -0.10 -18.38 -32.34
N MET A 160 -0.59 -17.74 -31.27
CA MET A 160 -1.95 -17.20 -31.25
C MET A 160 -2.04 -15.94 -32.10
N SER A 161 -2.97 -15.94 -33.05
CA SER A 161 -3.26 -14.74 -33.84
C SER A 161 -3.78 -13.62 -32.92
N MET A 162 -3.49 -12.36 -33.27
CA MET A 162 -4.00 -11.19 -32.53
C MET A 162 -5.53 -11.22 -32.36
N ASP A 163 -6.25 -11.74 -33.36
CA ASP A 163 -7.71 -11.89 -33.31
C ASP A 163 -8.15 -12.91 -32.23
N GLU A 164 -7.37 -13.95 -32.01
CA GLU A 164 -7.64 -14.98 -30.99
C GLU A 164 -7.30 -14.48 -29.58
N VAL A 165 -6.25 -13.66 -29.44
CA VAL A 165 -5.95 -12.94 -28.20
C VAL A 165 -7.07 -11.95 -27.87
N GLU A 166 -7.57 -11.18 -28.85
CA GLU A 166 -8.69 -10.26 -28.64
C GLU A 166 -9.98 -11.02 -28.26
N ALA A 167 -10.26 -12.15 -28.92
CA ALA A 167 -11.39 -13.00 -28.59
C ALA A 167 -11.28 -13.58 -27.16
N LEU A 168 -10.09 -13.99 -26.74
CA LEU A 168 -9.82 -14.49 -25.40
C LEU A 168 -10.00 -13.38 -24.35
N MET A 169 -9.46 -12.18 -24.62
CA MET A 169 -9.60 -11.04 -23.72
C MET A 169 -11.06 -10.64 -23.55
N LYS A 170 -11.84 -10.66 -24.64
CA LYS A 170 -13.28 -10.39 -24.63
C LYS A 170 -14.08 -11.48 -23.92
N ALA A 171 -13.71 -12.75 -24.07
CA ALA A 171 -14.34 -13.84 -23.35
C ALA A 171 -14.09 -13.73 -21.84
N ALA A 172 -12.85 -13.41 -21.44
CA ALA A 172 -12.49 -13.19 -20.05
C ALA A 172 -13.21 -11.97 -19.45
N SER A 173 -13.36 -10.87 -20.20
CA SER A 173 -14.10 -9.70 -19.72
C SER A 173 -15.58 -10.01 -19.49
N VAL A 174 -16.23 -10.74 -20.41
CA VAL A 174 -17.62 -11.17 -20.27
C VAL A 174 -17.81 -12.11 -19.08
N GLU A 175 -16.87 -13.03 -18.84
CA GLU A 175 -16.93 -13.93 -17.68
C GLU A 175 -16.75 -13.18 -16.36
N ALA A 176 -15.83 -12.22 -16.30
CA ALA A 176 -15.61 -11.37 -15.14
C ALA A 176 -16.83 -10.50 -14.83
N GLU A 177 -17.45 -9.89 -15.85
CA GLU A 177 -18.69 -9.10 -15.71
C GLU A 177 -19.84 -9.97 -15.18
N ALA A 178 -20.04 -11.16 -15.77
CA ALA A 178 -21.07 -12.08 -15.32
C ALA A 178 -20.85 -12.57 -13.87
N GLY A 179 -19.58 -12.74 -13.46
CA GLY A 179 -19.21 -13.06 -12.08
C GLY A 179 -19.55 -11.92 -11.11
N ALA A 180 -19.20 -10.68 -11.49
CA ALA A 180 -19.49 -9.48 -10.70
C ALA A 180 -21.00 -9.22 -10.57
N GLU A 181 -21.78 -9.43 -11.63
CA GLU A 181 -23.24 -9.31 -11.55
C GLU A 181 -23.87 -10.33 -10.59
N ARG A 182 -23.38 -11.57 -10.60
CA ARG A 182 -23.87 -12.60 -9.67
C ARG A 182 -23.55 -12.25 -8.22
N SER A 183 -22.33 -11.79 -7.93
CA SER A 183 -21.94 -11.42 -6.58
C SER A 183 -22.72 -10.19 -6.08
N MET A 184 -22.93 -9.18 -6.94
CA MET A 184 -23.77 -8.03 -6.61
C MET A 184 -25.22 -8.45 -6.32
N ARG A 185 -25.78 -9.36 -7.13
CA ARG A 185 -27.14 -9.85 -6.93
C ARG A 185 -27.29 -10.70 -5.66
N GLU A 186 -26.27 -11.45 -5.28
CA GLU A 186 -26.23 -12.21 -4.03
C GLU A 186 -26.15 -11.27 -2.82
N LEU A 187 -25.33 -10.22 -2.89
CA LEU A 187 -25.26 -9.18 -1.86
C LEU A 187 -26.57 -8.39 -1.73
N GLU A 188 -27.29 -8.14 -2.82
CA GLU A 188 -28.62 -7.51 -2.80
C GLU A 188 -29.70 -8.44 -2.24
N ALA A 189 -29.55 -9.77 -2.40
CA ALA A 189 -30.47 -10.75 -1.86
C ALA A 189 -30.34 -10.93 -0.34
N ASP A 190 -29.20 -10.57 0.24
CA ASP A 190 -29.00 -10.60 1.69
C ASP A 190 -29.70 -9.41 2.38
N PRO A 191 -30.74 -9.66 3.19
CA PRO A 191 -31.49 -8.60 3.86
C PRO A 191 -30.64 -7.79 4.87
N GLU A 192 -29.58 -8.38 5.43
CA GLU A 192 -28.70 -7.68 6.37
C GLU A 192 -27.82 -6.65 5.64
N VAL A 193 -27.25 -7.04 4.49
CA VAL A 193 -26.41 -6.17 3.66
C VAL A 193 -27.26 -5.06 3.02
N ALA A 194 -28.43 -5.40 2.48
CA ALA A 194 -29.36 -4.41 1.94
C ALA A 194 -29.80 -3.39 3.01
N GLY A 195 -30.04 -3.85 4.25
CA GLY A 195 -30.32 -2.99 5.40
C GLY A 195 -29.15 -2.06 5.75
N ALA A 196 -27.93 -2.57 5.74
CA ALA A 196 -26.72 -1.79 6.03
C ALA A 196 -26.47 -0.69 4.98
N VAL A 197 -26.64 -1.01 3.69
CA VAL A 197 -26.49 -0.04 2.59
C VAL A 197 -27.56 1.06 2.68
N ALA A 198 -28.82 0.70 2.94
CA ALA A 198 -29.89 1.67 3.16
C ALA A 198 -29.62 2.58 4.38
N ALA A 199 -29.12 2.01 5.48
CA ALA A 199 -28.74 2.77 6.68
C ALA A 199 -27.53 3.70 6.45
N ALA A 200 -26.56 3.28 5.62
CA ALA A 200 -25.43 4.14 5.24
C ALA A 200 -25.88 5.31 4.36
N ALA A 201 -26.79 5.07 3.43
CA ALA A 201 -27.36 6.11 2.56
C ALA A 201 -28.14 7.18 3.34
N THR A 202 -28.90 6.79 4.38
CA THR A 202 -29.62 7.76 5.24
C THR A 202 -28.66 8.56 6.14
N ARG A 203 -27.64 7.91 6.71
CA ARG A 203 -26.60 8.59 7.52
C ARG A 203 -25.82 9.64 6.73
N ARG A 204 -25.56 9.41 5.43
CA ARG A 204 -24.90 10.40 4.55
C ARG A 204 -25.75 11.66 4.37
N LYS A 205 -27.08 11.50 4.22
CA LYS A 205 -28.03 12.62 4.11
C LYS A 205 -28.15 13.44 5.40
N GLU A 206 -28.16 12.79 6.56
CA GLU A 206 -28.18 13.49 7.85
C GLU A 206 -26.90 14.29 8.12
N LYS A 207 -25.73 13.73 7.78
CA LYS A 207 -24.45 14.44 7.91
C LYS A 207 -24.35 15.67 6.99
N LYS A 208 -24.87 15.60 5.75
CA LYS A 208 -24.90 16.75 4.82
C LYS A 208 -25.77 17.88 5.38
N LYS A 209 -26.94 17.56 5.97
CA LYS A 209 -27.85 18.55 6.55
C LYS A 209 -27.33 19.23 7.83
N LYS A 210 -26.47 18.54 8.60
CA LYS A 210 -25.87 19.11 9.82
C LYS A 210 -24.68 20.05 9.53
N LYS A 211 -24.02 19.90 8.38
CA LYS A 211 -22.88 20.74 7.97
C LYS A 211 -23.31 22.11 7.40
N GLU A 212 -24.54 22.25 6.89
CA GLU A 212 -25.06 23.53 6.40
C GLU A 212 -25.61 24.46 7.51
N GLY A 213 -25.79 23.97 8.73
CA GLY A 213 -26.41 24.74 9.83
C GLY A 213 -25.46 25.54 10.73
N ASP A 214 -24.13 25.38 10.59
CA ASP A 214 -23.14 25.90 11.54
C ASP A 214 -22.07 26.78 10.87
N MET A 215 -22.45 27.51 9.82
CA MET A 215 -21.59 28.48 9.11
C MET A 215 -22.27 29.86 8.98
N SER A 216 -23.05 30.27 9.98
CA SER A 216 -23.55 31.65 10.12
C SER A 216 -22.77 32.40 11.19
N GLY A 217 -21.51 32.73 10.91
CA GLY A 217 -20.72 33.56 11.81
C GLY A 217 -19.30 33.78 11.33
N GLU A 218 -19.06 34.98 10.82
CA GLU A 218 -17.74 35.61 10.64
C GLU A 218 -17.16 35.64 9.21
N GLU A 219 -17.46 36.75 8.54
CA GLU A 219 -16.91 37.20 7.27
C GLU A 219 -15.39 37.40 7.33
N ARG A 220 -14.60 36.44 6.82
CA ARG A 220 -13.27 36.73 6.25
C ARG A 220 -12.99 35.89 5.00
N ARG A 221 -13.61 36.34 3.90
CA ARG A 221 -13.08 36.48 2.54
C ARG A 221 -11.76 35.73 2.24
N SER A 222 -11.84 34.40 2.19
CA SER A 222 -10.85 33.55 1.53
C SER A 222 -11.62 32.76 0.48
N LYS A 223 -11.44 33.10 -0.80
CA LYS A 223 -11.97 32.29 -1.91
C LYS A 223 -11.10 31.03 -2.02
N SER A 224 -11.27 30.09 -1.10
CA SER A 224 -10.89 28.70 -1.33
C SER A 224 -11.87 28.12 -2.34
N PHE A 225 -11.35 27.84 -3.54
CA PHE A 225 -12.07 27.13 -4.59
C PHE A 225 -12.12 25.65 -4.18
N GLU A 226 -12.89 25.34 -3.14
CA GLU A 226 -13.33 23.98 -2.83
C GLU A 226 -14.38 23.61 -3.85
N SER A 227 -13.95 22.95 -4.91
CA SER A 227 -14.85 22.29 -5.85
C SER A 227 -15.54 21.14 -5.11
N ASP A 228 -16.81 21.35 -4.75
CA ASP A 228 -17.81 20.32 -4.47
C ASP A 228 -17.95 19.38 -5.68
N PHE A 229 -16.95 18.53 -5.90
CA PHE A 229 -17.06 17.39 -6.80
C PHE A 229 -17.59 16.22 -5.96
N ASP A 230 -18.92 16.20 -5.78
CA ASP A 230 -19.66 15.06 -5.25
C ASP A 230 -19.38 13.84 -6.15
N VAL A 231 -18.31 13.09 -5.86
CA VAL A 231 -18.11 11.73 -6.38
C VAL A 231 -19.12 10.84 -5.65
N GLU A 232 -20.33 10.79 -6.20
CA GLU A 232 -21.28 9.70 -5.93
C GLU A 232 -20.64 8.40 -6.38
N GLY A 233 -20.67 7.41 -5.50
CA GLY A 233 -19.84 6.22 -5.60
C GLY A 233 -20.22 5.30 -6.75
N GLY A 234 -19.18 4.74 -7.38
CA GLY A 234 -18.98 3.30 -7.47
C GLY A 234 -20.12 2.47 -8.02
N LYS A 235 -20.83 2.97 -9.04
CA LYS A 235 -21.54 2.09 -9.97
C LYS A 235 -20.52 1.69 -11.03
N ALA A 236 -20.42 0.38 -11.30
CA ALA A 236 -19.65 -0.17 -12.39
C ALA A 236 -19.87 0.68 -13.64
N ILE A 237 -18.78 1.24 -14.14
CA ILE A 237 -18.71 2.12 -15.30
C ILE A 237 -18.82 1.17 -16.49
N ASP A 238 -20.06 0.93 -16.89
CA ASP A 238 -20.44 0.30 -18.15
C ASP A 238 -19.60 0.94 -19.27
N ALA A 239 -18.86 0.16 -20.07
CA ALA A 239 -17.76 0.64 -20.93
C ALA A 239 -18.16 1.74 -21.95
N VAL A 240 -19.45 2.01 -22.10
CA VAL A 240 -20.01 3.13 -22.86
C VAL A 240 -19.79 4.49 -22.17
N THR A 241 -19.60 4.54 -20.84
CA THR A 241 -19.34 5.79 -20.10
C THR A 241 -17.86 6.16 -20.00
N GLU A 242 -16.92 5.24 -20.22
CA GLU A 242 -15.48 5.57 -20.21
C GLU A 242 -15.12 6.56 -21.33
N GLN A 243 -15.69 6.39 -22.52
CA GLN A 243 -15.44 7.30 -23.63
C GLN A 243 -16.02 8.70 -23.37
N GLU A 244 -17.18 8.80 -22.71
CA GLU A 244 -17.76 10.07 -22.25
C GLU A 244 -16.92 10.71 -21.12
N GLU A 245 -16.34 9.91 -20.23
CA GLU A 245 -15.45 10.39 -19.19
C GLU A 245 -14.11 10.88 -19.74
N VAL A 246 -13.52 10.16 -20.69
CA VAL A 246 -12.32 10.61 -21.42
C VAL A 246 -12.61 11.94 -22.13
N GLN A 247 -13.76 12.05 -22.80
CA GLN A 247 -14.17 13.31 -23.43
C GLN A 247 -14.37 14.44 -22.40
N ARG A 248 -14.96 14.13 -21.24
CA ARG A 248 -15.13 15.08 -20.13
C ARG A 248 -13.79 15.53 -19.55
N ILE A 249 -12.81 14.64 -19.43
CA ILE A 249 -11.46 14.97 -18.95
C ILE A 249 -10.76 15.87 -19.96
N ILE A 250 -10.83 15.56 -21.25
CA ILE A 250 -10.29 16.40 -22.33
C ILE A 250 -10.91 17.80 -22.31
N ASP A 251 -12.24 17.89 -22.16
CA ASP A 251 -12.97 19.16 -22.07
C ASP A 251 -12.57 19.97 -20.82
N MET A 252 -12.30 19.29 -19.71
CA MET A 252 -11.87 19.91 -18.46
C MET A 252 -10.47 20.52 -18.58
N TYR A 253 -9.50 19.80 -19.18
CA TYR A 253 -8.16 20.32 -19.42
C TYR A 253 -8.12 21.45 -20.45
N THR A 254 -8.87 21.34 -21.54
CA THR A 254 -8.97 22.40 -22.56
C THR A 254 -9.60 23.67 -21.99
N LYS A 255 -10.67 23.56 -21.18
CA LYS A 255 -11.24 24.72 -20.45
C LYS A 255 -10.23 25.35 -19.50
N ARG A 256 -9.46 24.54 -18.76
CA ARG A 256 -8.43 25.05 -17.83
C ARG A 256 -7.32 25.80 -18.56
N ALA A 257 -6.89 25.29 -19.71
CA ALA A 257 -5.91 25.96 -20.57
C ALA A 257 -6.44 27.30 -21.12
N GLN A 258 -7.71 27.34 -21.56
CA GLN A 258 -8.35 28.57 -22.04
C GLN A 258 -8.47 29.63 -20.93
N LEU A 259 -8.90 29.23 -19.72
CA LEU A 259 -8.99 30.14 -18.57
C LEU A 259 -7.61 30.70 -18.17
N LYS A 260 -6.55 29.87 -18.21
CA LYS A 260 -5.17 30.33 -17.94
C LYS A 260 -4.72 31.35 -18.99
N LYS A 261 -5.03 31.12 -20.27
CA LYS A 261 -4.74 32.06 -21.38
C LYS A 261 -5.52 33.37 -21.24
N GLU A 262 -6.80 33.31 -20.89
CA GLU A 262 -7.64 34.49 -20.65
C GLU A 262 -7.16 35.29 -19.44
N LYS A 263 -6.81 34.63 -18.32
CA LYS A 263 -6.24 35.30 -17.14
C LYS A 263 -4.92 36.00 -17.47
N LYS A 264 -4.05 35.39 -18.27
CA LYS A 264 -2.81 36.03 -18.74
C LYS A 264 -3.11 37.23 -19.65
N ARG A 265 -4.10 37.11 -20.55
CA ARG A 265 -4.54 38.23 -21.40
C ARG A 265 -5.10 39.37 -20.56
N ARG A 266 -5.98 39.08 -19.61
CA ARG A 266 -6.56 40.06 -18.69
C ARG A 266 -5.50 40.73 -17.82
N LYS A 267 -4.53 39.98 -17.28
CA LYS A 267 -3.40 40.55 -16.52
C LYS A 267 -2.55 41.47 -17.40
N LYS A 268 -2.34 41.11 -18.67
CA LYS A 268 -1.62 41.95 -19.64
C LYS A 268 -2.43 43.21 -20.00
N GLU A 269 -3.73 43.10 -20.21
CA GLU A 269 -4.63 44.23 -20.46
C GLU A 269 -4.71 45.17 -19.24
N GLU A 270 -4.77 44.62 -18.03
CA GLU A 270 -4.76 45.39 -16.78
C GLU A 270 -3.41 46.09 -16.56
N ALA A 271 -2.29 45.42 -16.84
CA ALA A 271 -0.97 46.03 -16.81
C ALA A 271 -0.82 47.14 -17.88
N ALA A 272 -1.35 46.92 -19.09
CA ALA A 272 -1.35 47.92 -20.16
C ALA A 272 -2.26 49.12 -19.82
N ALA A 273 -3.42 48.88 -19.22
CA ALA A 273 -4.33 49.93 -18.75
C ALA A 273 -3.71 50.72 -17.58
N ALA A 274 -3.04 50.05 -16.65
CA ALA A 274 -2.29 50.70 -15.57
C ALA A 274 -1.13 51.55 -16.12
N ALA A 275 -0.40 51.08 -17.13
CA ALA A 275 0.64 51.84 -17.80
C ALA A 275 0.08 53.06 -18.57
N ALA A 276 -1.12 52.94 -19.15
CA ALA A 276 -1.79 54.05 -19.84
C ALA A 276 -2.37 55.10 -18.87
N ALA A 277 -2.85 54.67 -17.69
CA ALA A 277 -3.41 55.55 -16.67
C ALA A 277 -2.32 56.22 -15.79
N GLY A 278 -1.20 55.54 -15.56
CA GLY A 278 -0.05 56.05 -14.81
C GLY A 278 1.01 56.61 -15.73
N GLY A 279 0.87 57.85 -16.18
CA GLY A 279 1.89 58.60 -16.94
C GLY A 279 3.15 58.89 -16.12
N GLY A 280 3.92 57.86 -15.77
CA GLY A 280 5.13 57.95 -14.95
C GLY A 280 6.12 56.86 -15.30
N ALA A 281 7.00 57.16 -16.25
CA ALA A 281 8.02 56.27 -16.83
C ALA A 281 9.21 55.92 -15.89
N ALA A 282 8.97 55.65 -14.59
CA ALA A 282 10.08 55.53 -13.63
C ALA A 282 9.98 54.40 -12.59
N ALA A 283 9.08 53.42 -12.75
CA ALA A 283 8.95 52.31 -11.77
C ALA A 283 8.97 50.90 -12.41
N ALA A 284 9.64 50.75 -13.55
CA ALA A 284 9.79 49.47 -14.23
C ALA A 284 11.16 48.84 -13.94
N LEU A 285 11.48 48.52 -12.68
CA LEU A 285 12.67 47.71 -12.37
C LEU A 285 12.69 47.15 -10.93
N GLN A 286 11.60 46.51 -10.46
CA GLN A 286 11.65 45.70 -9.22
C GLN A 286 10.31 44.95 -9.01
N MET A 287 10.03 43.93 -9.83
CA MET A 287 9.12 42.84 -9.47
C MET A 287 9.57 41.57 -10.20
N GLU A 288 10.82 41.19 -9.95
CA GLU A 288 11.28 39.81 -10.12
C GLU A 288 11.26 39.21 -8.69
N ASP A 289 10.65 38.04 -8.57
CA ASP A 289 10.91 37.04 -7.52
C ASP A 289 10.49 37.32 -6.06
N SER A 290 9.18 37.36 -5.80
CA SER A 290 8.65 37.07 -4.46
C SER A 290 7.25 36.44 -4.53
N ASP A 291 7.18 35.25 -5.13
CA ASP A 291 6.16 34.25 -4.83
C ASP A 291 6.88 33.06 -4.16
N SER A 292 7.29 33.27 -2.91
CA SER A 292 7.67 32.19 -1.99
C SER A 292 6.44 31.83 -1.15
N ASP A 293 5.65 30.85 -1.60
CA ASP A 293 4.95 29.93 -0.69
C ASP A 293 4.33 28.75 -1.45
N ILE A 294 4.84 27.55 -1.13
CA ILE A 294 4.39 26.20 -1.49
C ILE A 294 4.73 25.74 -2.93
N GLU A 295 6.01 25.40 -3.08
CA GLU A 295 6.53 24.42 -4.04
C GLU A 295 5.94 23.03 -3.74
N ILE A 296 4.79 22.71 -4.34
CA ILE A 296 4.56 21.35 -4.84
C ILE A 296 5.13 21.36 -6.26
N SER A 297 6.36 20.89 -6.37
CA SER A 297 7.08 20.74 -7.63
C SER A 297 6.38 19.67 -8.47
N SER A 298 5.40 20.09 -9.28
CA SER A 298 4.97 19.36 -10.47
C SER A 298 5.69 19.97 -11.67
N GLU A 299 6.94 19.56 -11.81
CA GLU A 299 7.71 19.73 -13.04
C GLU A 299 7.08 18.85 -14.12
N SER A 300 6.30 19.46 -14.99
CA SER A 300 6.09 18.98 -16.35
C SER A 300 5.94 20.19 -17.26
N ASP A 301 7.06 20.89 -17.42
CA ASP A 301 7.29 21.86 -18.49
C ASP A 301 7.63 21.06 -19.77
N LEU A 302 6.59 20.66 -20.49
CA LEU A 302 6.71 20.23 -21.89
C LEU A 302 6.46 21.47 -22.76
N THR A 303 7.49 22.31 -22.88
CA THR A 303 7.58 23.27 -23.99
C THR A 303 8.50 22.70 -25.07
N SER A 304 7.92 22.68 -26.27
CA SER A 304 8.44 22.19 -27.53
C SER A 304 9.82 22.71 -27.93
N ASP A 305 10.63 21.84 -28.53
CA ASP A 305 11.43 22.22 -29.70
C ASP A 305 11.87 20.97 -30.47
N SER A 306 11.26 20.73 -31.64
CA SER A 306 11.90 19.99 -32.75
C SER A 306 11.13 20.24 -34.04
N GLU A 307 11.76 21.06 -34.87
CA GLU A 307 11.98 20.77 -36.29
C GLU A 307 10.74 20.84 -37.20
N LYS A 308 10.44 22.09 -37.58
CA LYS A 308 10.17 22.43 -38.97
C LYS A 308 11.33 21.92 -39.84
N ASP A 309 11.21 20.70 -40.36
CA ASP A 309 12.05 20.27 -41.46
C ASP A 309 11.38 20.56 -42.80
N SER A 310 12.21 21.03 -43.71
CA SER A 310 11.82 21.81 -44.87
C SER A 310 11.55 20.87 -46.05
N LEU A 311 10.28 20.69 -46.40
CA LEU A 311 9.86 20.10 -47.68
C LEU A 311 9.92 21.18 -48.77
N SER A 312 11.13 21.41 -49.28
CA SER A 312 11.41 22.17 -50.50
C SER A 312 12.44 21.43 -51.32
N ASP A 313 12.29 21.47 -52.64
CA ASP A 313 13.04 20.78 -53.71
C ASP A 313 12.73 19.27 -53.82
N GLU A 314 12.26 18.73 -54.95
CA GLU A 314 12.73 18.98 -56.32
C GLU A 314 11.63 18.69 -57.36
N LEU A 315 11.45 19.66 -58.27
CA LEU A 315 10.77 19.57 -59.55
C LEU A 315 11.88 19.77 -60.60
N SER A 316 12.22 18.73 -61.37
CA SER A 316 12.98 18.67 -62.65
C SER A 316 13.62 17.26 -62.71
N GLU A 317 13.50 16.38 -63.70
CA GLU A 317 13.10 16.42 -65.12
C GLU A 317 12.24 15.20 -65.47
#